data_AF-A0A2J6RR51-F1
#
_entry.id   AF-A0A2J6RR51-F1
#
_cell.length_a   1.000
_cell.length_b   1.000
_cell.length_c   1.000
_cell.angle_alpha   90.00
_cell.angle_beta   90.00
_cell.angle_gamma   90.00
#
_symmetry.space_group_name_H-M   'P 1'
#
loop_
_entity.id
_entity.type
_entity.pdbx_description
1 polymer ?
#
loop_
_entity_poly.entity_id
_entity_poly.type
_entity_poly.pdbx_seq_one_letter_code
_entity_poly.pdbx_strand_id
1 'polypeptide(L)'
;MALHGFAIFAVAESSLPLFYINKMGARARRNKRIAVEKYMRDTAPEKYHSLLIPDFDVGYKMILKIIPDGLETETGIIRADIIVLANGFKTNEFLDPLQVHGRDGLSINYALRILAPVLKRKAPSAGVKFDAEKQYVYHVQDELNKRVWSVGCKSWYIKPDNQWNSMSYPWSQAFFWYRSLFPVWNYWVYKAPARVQTSRAGRNLLVGFLAVMSILLSQKGITIGLRELQEKFTQLWRF
;
A
#
# COMPACT_ATOMS: atom_id res chain seq x y z
N MET A 1 -23.34 12.11 3.49
CA MET A 1 -22.13 11.45 2.93
C MET A 1 -21.25 10.83 4.03
N ALA A 2 -20.81 11.57 5.07
CA ALA A 2 -19.90 11.05 6.10
C ALA A 2 -20.46 9.88 6.95
N LEU A 3 -21.74 9.93 7.35
CA LEU A 3 -22.37 8.87 8.16
C LEU A 3 -22.43 7.52 7.42
N HIS A 4 -22.69 7.56 6.11
CA HIS A 4 -22.76 6.36 5.27
C HIS A 4 -21.38 5.68 5.15
N GLY A 5 -20.33 6.46 4.92
CA GLY A 5 -18.95 5.94 4.90
C GLY A 5 -18.55 5.34 6.24
N PHE A 6 -18.91 5.98 7.35
CA PHE A 6 -18.66 5.44 8.69
C PHE A 6 -19.44 4.14 8.95
N ALA A 7 -20.69 4.04 8.49
CA ALA A 7 -21.48 2.82 8.63
C ALA A 7 -20.85 1.64 7.86
N ILE A 8 -20.40 1.86 6.62
CA ILE A 8 -19.68 0.84 5.84
C ILE A 8 -18.40 0.41 6.58
N PHE A 9 -17.62 1.39 7.06
CA PHE A 9 -16.42 1.13 7.84
C PHE A 9 -16.71 0.28 9.08
N ALA A 10 -17.72 0.66 9.88
CA ALA A 10 -18.08 -0.05 11.10
C ALA A 10 -18.55 -1.49 10.82
N VAL A 11 -19.33 -1.69 9.76
CA VAL A 11 -19.75 -3.04 9.33
C VAL A 11 -18.54 -3.88 8.90
N ALA A 12 -17.64 -3.33 8.09
CA ALA A 12 -16.43 -4.04 7.67
C ALA A 12 -15.53 -4.39 8.88
N GLU A 13 -15.32 -3.43 9.80
CA GLU A 13 -14.50 -3.63 10.99
C GLU A 13 -15.12 -4.64 11.97
N SER A 14 -16.45 -4.71 12.06
CA SER A 14 -17.16 -5.69 12.91
C SER A 14 -16.90 -7.15 12.50
N SER A 15 -16.43 -7.38 11.28
CA SER A 15 -16.08 -8.71 10.77
C SER A 15 -14.69 -9.17 11.22
N LEU A 16 -13.86 -8.26 11.75
CA LEU A 16 -12.47 -8.54 12.13
C LEU A 16 -12.30 -9.75 13.06
N PRO A 17 -13.15 -9.99 14.10
CA PRO A 17 -13.06 -11.18 14.93
C PRO A 17 -13.15 -12.51 14.17
N LEU A 18 -13.86 -12.55 13.03
CA LEU A 18 -14.00 -13.75 12.22
C LEU A 18 -12.65 -14.25 11.71
N PHE A 19 -11.68 -13.36 11.53
CA PHE A 19 -10.37 -13.68 11.00
C PHE A 19 -9.42 -14.25 12.04
N TYR A 20 -9.66 -14.11 13.35
CA TYR A 20 -8.72 -14.58 14.36
C TYR A 20 -8.85 -16.07 14.66
N ILE A 21 -7.72 -16.78 14.76
CA ILE A 21 -7.66 -18.17 15.23
C ILE A 21 -7.57 -18.17 16.75
N ASN A 22 -8.69 -17.87 17.41
CA ASN A 22 -8.82 -17.96 18.86
C ASN A 22 -10.28 -18.32 19.22
N LYS A 23 -10.54 -18.49 20.53
CA LYS A 23 -11.87 -18.88 21.04
C LYS A 23 -12.97 -17.89 20.61
N MET A 24 -12.69 -16.59 20.66
CA MET A 24 -13.63 -15.54 20.24
C MET A 24 -13.95 -15.64 18.75
N GLY A 25 -12.92 -15.75 17.90
CA GLY A 25 -13.10 -15.88 16.45
C GLY A 25 -13.83 -17.17 16.08
N ALA A 26 -13.55 -18.28 16.76
CA ALA A 26 -14.29 -19.53 16.57
C ALA A 26 -15.79 -19.37 16.91
N ARG A 27 -16.12 -18.66 17.99
CA ARG A 27 -17.50 -18.36 18.35
C ARG A 27 -18.17 -17.45 17.31
N ALA A 28 -17.48 -16.39 16.86
CA ALA A 28 -17.99 -15.48 15.84
C ALA A 28 -18.28 -16.20 14.52
N ARG A 29 -17.35 -17.07 14.07
CA ARG A 29 -17.54 -17.90 12.87
C ARG A 29 -18.69 -18.88 13.00
N ARG A 30 -18.88 -19.51 14.16
CA ARG A 30 -20.03 -20.39 14.42
C ARG A 30 -21.36 -19.64 14.30
N ASN A 31 -21.46 -18.47 14.91
CA ASN A 31 -22.66 -17.64 14.83
C ASN A 31 -22.93 -17.19 13.38
N LYS A 32 -21.89 -16.79 12.65
CA LYS A 32 -22.00 -16.41 11.24
C LYS A 32 -22.44 -17.58 10.37
N ARG A 33 -21.90 -18.78 10.61
CA ARG A 33 -22.29 -20.02 9.92
C ARG A 33 -23.78 -20.30 10.09
N ILE A 34 -24.31 -20.24 11.31
CA ILE A 34 -25.75 -20.43 11.56
C ILE A 34 -26.60 -19.43 10.75
N ALA A 35 -26.22 -18.15 10.75
CA ALA A 35 -26.96 -17.12 10.01
C ALA A 35 -26.90 -17.33 8.49
N VAL A 36 -25.73 -17.69 7.96
CA VAL A 36 -25.53 -17.94 6.53
C VAL A 36 -26.25 -19.22 6.08
N GLU A 37 -26.15 -20.30 6.85
CA GLU A 37 -26.86 -21.56 6.57
C GLU A 37 -28.37 -21.36 6.60
N LYS A 38 -28.89 -20.61 7.59
CA LYS A 38 -30.32 -20.27 7.63
C LYS A 38 -30.74 -19.53 6.35
N TYR A 39 -29.99 -18.50 5.95
CA TYR A 39 -30.26 -17.75 4.73
C TYR A 39 -30.26 -18.65 3.48
N MET A 40 -29.29 -19.56 3.36
CA MET A 40 -29.21 -20.51 2.26
C MET A 40 -30.43 -21.44 2.21
N ARG A 41 -30.87 -21.95 3.37
CA ARG A 41 -32.04 -22.83 3.46
C ARG A 41 -33.34 -22.14 3.12
N ASP A 42 -33.50 -20.89 3.58
CA ASP A 42 -34.71 -20.10 3.34
C ASP A 42 -34.82 -19.63 1.88
N THR A 43 -33.68 -19.36 1.24
CA THR A 43 -33.64 -18.74 -0.10
C THR A 43 -33.54 -19.77 -1.22
N ALA A 44 -32.78 -20.85 -1.03
CA ALA A 44 -32.58 -21.87 -2.05
C ALA A 44 -33.63 -22.98 -1.93
N PRO A 45 -34.13 -23.54 -3.05
CA PRO A 45 -34.96 -24.73 -3.03
C PRO A 45 -34.27 -25.93 -2.35
N GLU A 46 -35.03 -26.74 -1.63
CA GLU A 46 -34.52 -27.86 -0.80
C GLU A 46 -33.63 -28.85 -1.59
N LYS A 47 -33.97 -29.12 -2.85
CA LYS A 47 -33.19 -29.98 -3.75
C LYS A 47 -31.74 -29.53 -3.97
N TYR A 48 -31.40 -28.28 -3.68
CA TYR A 48 -30.03 -27.74 -3.80
C TYR A 48 -29.30 -27.63 -2.45
N HIS A 49 -29.96 -27.88 -1.32
CA HIS A 49 -29.35 -27.68 -0.01
C HIS A 49 -28.10 -28.55 0.19
N SER A 50 -28.14 -29.80 -0.27
CA SER A 50 -26.98 -30.71 -0.22
C SER A 50 -25.82 -30.31 -1.15
N LEU A 51 -26.08 -29.45 -2.14
CA LEU A 51 -25.05 -28.92 -3.04
C LEU A 51 -24.49 -27.57 -2.54
N LEU A 52 -25.30 -26.77 -1.87
CA LEU A 52 -24.95 -25.41 -1.43
C LEU A 52 -24.43 -25.33 0.00
N ILE A 53 -24.83 -26.26 0.87
CA ILE A 53 -24.49 -26.26 2.29
C ILE A 53 -23.50 -27.41 2.53
N PRO A 54 -22.20 -27.15 2.49
CA PRO A 54 -21.20 -28.19 2.64
C PRO A 54 -21.15 -28.73 4.07
N ASP A 55 -21.23 -30.04 4.16
CA ASP A 55 -21.02 -30.91 5.33
C ASP A 55 -19.58 -31.43 5.41
N PHE A 56 -18.76 -31.11 4.41
CA PHE A 56 -17.32 -31.41 4.31
C PHE A 56 -16.50 -30.12 4.11
N ASP A 57 -15.19 -30.18 4.35
CA ASP A 57 -14.28 -29.08 4.00
C ASP A 57 -14.25 -28.89 2.48
N VAL A 58 -14.40 -27.64 2.01
CA VAL A 58 -14.52 -27.26 0.60
C VAL A 58 -13.46 -27.97 -0.27
N GLY A 59 -13.88 -28.87 -1.17
CA GLY A 59 -12.98 -29.45 -2.18
C GLY A 59 -13.17 -30.93 -2.57
N TYR A 60 -14.13 -31.68 -2.02
CA TYR A 60 -14.16 -33.14 -2.20
C TYR A 60 -15.04 -33.67 -3.35
N LYS A 61 -14.85 -33.14 -4.57
CA LYS A 61 -15.20 -33.84 -5.82
C LYS A 61 -14.14 -33.51 -6.88
N MET A 62 -13.31 -34.49 -7.23
CA MET A 62 -12.20 -34.30 -8.15
C MET A 62 -12.62 -34.55 -9.60
N ILE A 63 -12.38 -33.59 -10.47
CA ILE A 63 -12.42 -33.76 -11.92
C ILE A 63 -11.07 -34.32 -12.34
N LEU A 64 -11.05 -35.46 -13.04
CA LEU A 64 -9.83 -36.15 -13.45
C LEU A 64 -9.28 -35.56 -14.75
N LYS A 65 -10.13 -35.41 -15.77
CA LYS A 65 -9.76 -34.83 -17.07
C LYS A 65 -10.94 -34.24 -17.83
N ILE A 66 -10.66 -33.26 -18.68
CA ILE A 66 -11.58 -32.79 -19.72
C ILE A 66 -11.46 -33.74 -20.90
N ILE A 67 -12.58 -34.27 -21.40
CA ILE A 67 -12.67 -35.14 -22.57
C ILE A 67 -13.51 -34.45 -23.65
N PRO A 68 -13.46 -34.90 -24.92
CA PRO A 68 -14.26 -34.30 -25.99
C PRO A 68 -15.76 -34.20 -25.67
N ASP A 69 -16.31 -35.19 -24.96
CA ASP A 69 -17.74 -35.25 -24.62
C ASP A 69 -18.11 -34.62 -23.28
N GLY A 70 -17.16 -34.02 -22.54
CA GLY A 70 -17.40 -33.39 -21.24
C GLY A 70 -16.29 -33.58 -20.21
N LEU A 71 -16.66 -33.99 -18.99
CA LEU A 71 -15.74 -34.13 -17.85
C LEU A 71 -15.72 -35.56 -17.34
N GLU A 72 -14.53 -36.11 -17.16
CA GLU A 72 -14.34 -37.38 -16.46
C GLU A 72 -14.10 -37.12 -14.97
N THR A 73 -14.88 -37.79 -14.13
CA THR A 73 -14.79 -37.75 -12.67
C THR A 73 -14.56 -39.17 -12.14
N GLU A 74 -14.18 -39.30 -10.87
CA GLU A 74 -14.05 -40.62 -10.23
C GLU A 74 -15.34 -41.44 -10.27
N THR A 75 -16.50 -40.77 -10.32
CA THR A 75 -17.82 -41.39 -10.35
C THR A 75 -18.35 -41.67 -11.76
N GLY A 76 -17.60 -41.29 -12.81
CA GLY A 76 -18.00 -41.47 -14.21
C GLY A 76 -17.92 -40.18 -15.04
N ILE A 77 -18.52 -40.21 -16.22
CA ILE A 77 -18.48 -39.11 -17.20
C ILE A 77 -19.70 -38.21 -17.04
N ILE A 78 -19.46 -36.91 -16.92
CA ILE A 78 -20.47 -35.85 -16.96
C ILE A 78 -20.41 -35.23 -18.36
N ARG A 79 -21.43 -35.49 -19.19
CA ARG A 79 -21.52 -34.87 -20.52
C ARG A 79 -21.80 -33.38 -20.40
N ALA A 80 -21.08 -32.57 -21.16
CA ALA A 80 -21.25 -31.13 -21.17
C ALA A 80 -20.90 -30.54 -22.54
N ASP A 81 -21.78 -29.70 -23.08
CA ASP A 81 -21.55 -29.01 -24.35
C ASP A 81 -20.69 -27.73 -24.16
N ILE A 82 -20.74 -27.14 -22.96
CA ILE A 82 -20.02 -25.91 -22.60
C ILE A 82 -19.39 -26.07 -21.23
N ILE A 83 -18.10 -25.71 -21.13
CA ILE A 83 -17.36 -25.66 -19.86
C ILE A 83 -17.01 -24.19 -19.56
N VAL A 84 -17.49 -23.69 -18.42
CA VAL A 84 -17.17 -22.34 -17.94
C VAL A 84 -16.05 -22.42 -16.92
N LEU A 85 -14.91 -21.80 -17.22
CA LEU A 85 -13.76 -21.74 -16.32
C LEU A 85 -13.91 -20.58 -15.34
N ALA A 86 -14.37 -20.88 -14.13
CA ALA A 86 -14.43 -19.93 -13.01
C ALA A 86 -13.27 -20.14 -12.02
N ASN A 87 -12.05 -20.34 -12.54
CA ASN A 87 -10.86 -20.73 -11.77
C ASN A 87 -10.08 -19.56 -11.13
N GLY A 88 -10.61 -18.34 -11.21
CA GLY A 88 -10.04 -17.16 -10.55
C GLY A 88 -8.93 -16.46 -11.35
N PHE A 89 -8.02 -15.79 -10.63
CA PHE A 89 -6.97 -14.95 -11.21
C PHE A 89 -5.62 -15.21 -10.54
N LYS A 90 -4.53 -14.84 -11.23
CA LYS A 90 -3.20 -14.78 -10.62
C LYS A 90 -3.05 -13.49 -9.81
N THR A 91 -3.04 -13.61 -8.49
CA THR A 91 -3.04 -12.45 -7.57
C THR A 91 -1.70 -12.15 -6.92
N ASN A 92 -0.71 -13.05 -7.01
CA ASN A 92 0.59 -12.93 -6.34
C ASN A 92 1.76 -12.61 -7.29
N GLU A 93 1.48 -12.26 -8.54
CA GLU A 93 2.49 -11.81 -9.49
C GLU A 93 2.66 -10.29 -9.35
N PHE A 94 3.89 -9.85 -9.12
CA PHE A 94 4.22 -8.43 -9.05
C PHE A 94 4.14 -7.84 -10.46
N LEU A 95 3.15 -6.97 -10.69
CA LEU A 95 2.98 -6.29 -11.97
C LEU A 95 3.93 -5.09 -12.00
N ASP A 96 5.17 -5.31 -12.43
CA ASP A 96 6.11 -4.23 -12.75
C ASP A 96 6.26 -4.09 -14.27
N PRO A 97 6.22 -2.87 -14.82
CA PRO A 97 5.90 -1.59 -14.18
C PRO A 97 4.41 -1.22 -14.27
N LEU A 98 3.75 -1.02 -13.13
CA LEU A 98 2.39 -0.45 -13.06
C LEU A 98 2.46 0.99 -12.53
N GLN A 99 2.13 1.99 -13.35
CA GLN A 99 1.95 3.36 -12.89
C GLN A 99 0.54 3.55 -12.31
N VAL A 100 0.47 3.77 -11.01
CA VAL A 100 -0.81 3.91 -10.28
C VAL A 100 -1.11 5.39 -10.03
N HIS A 101 -2.21 5.88 -10.59
CA HIS A 101 -2.79 7.18 -10.27
C HIS A 101 -4.10 6.97 -9.48
N GLY A 102 -4.13 7.39 -8.22
CA GLY A 102 -5.32 7.29 -7.37
C GLY A 102 -6.26 8.49 -7.50
N ARG A 103 -7.57 8.25 -7.40
CA ARG A 103 -8.61 9.29 -7.24
C ARG A 103 -8.75 9.62 -5.74
N ASP A 104 -8.78 10.90 -5.37
CA ASP A 104 -9.06 11.43 -4.02
C ASP A 104 -8.12 11.03 -2.87
N GLY A 105 -6.89 10.59 -3.17
CA GLY A 105 -5.75 10.89 -2.29
C GLY A 105 -5.59 10.14 -0.96
N LEU A 106 -6.42 9.13 -0.65
CA LEU A 106 -6.45 8.55 0.71
C LEU A 106 -5.19 7.73 1.09
N SER A 107 -4.59 6.97 0.17
CA SER A 107 -3.23 6.40 0.34
C SER A 107 -2.12 7.42 0.07
N ILE A 108 -2.43 8.42 -0.76
CA ILE A 108 -1.55 9.52 -1.14
C ILE A 108 -1.20 10.36 0.08
N ASN A 109 -2.06 10.48 1.09
CA ASN A 109 -1.79 11.29 2.27
C ASN A 109 -0.57 10.82 3.07
N TYR A 110 -0.42 9.50 3.25
CA TYR A 110 0.79 8.93 3.86
C TYR A 110 2.00 9.15 2.94
N ALA A 111 1.86 8.83 1.65
CA ALA A 111 2.91 9.03 0.67
C ALA A 111 3.36 10.50 0.56
N LEU A 112 2.45 11.46 0.61
CA LEU A 112 2.71 12.90 0.58
C LEU A 112 3.42 13.38 1.83
N ARG A 113 3.10 12.84 3.01
CA ARG A 113 3.84 13.14 4.25
C ARG A 113 5.30 12.71 4.12
N ILE A 114 5.53 11.50 3.63
CA ILE A 114 6.88 10.97 3.38
C ILE A 114 7.59 11.72 2.26
N LEU A 115 6.90 12.03 1.16
CA LEU A 115 7.48 12.70 0.00
C LEU A 115 7.58 14.22 0.19
N ALA A 116 7.02 14.80 1.25
CA ALA A 116 7.04 16.25 1.47
C ALA A 116 8.45 16.86 1.40
N PRO A 117 9.53 16.26 1.97
CA PRO A 117 10.89 16.77 1.80
C PRO A 117 11.38 16.71 0.35
N VAL A 118 10.95 15.71 -0.43
CA VAL A 118 11.28 15.58 -1.85
C VAL A 118 10.55 16.63 -2.68
N LEU A 119 9.25 16.77 -2.48
CA LEU A 119 8.41 17.76 -3.15
C LEU A 119 8.84 19.20 -2.84
N LYS A 120 9.35 19.45 -1.63
CA LYS A 120 9.91 20.75 -1.20
C LYS A 120 11.37 20.94 -1.59
N ARG A 121 11.95 20.06 -2.41
CA ARG A 121 13.36 20.09 -2.87
C ARG A 121 14.40 20.10 -1.72
N LYS A 122 14.04 19.60 -0.54
CA LYS A 122 14.93 19.47 0.62
C LYS A 122 15.74 18.17 0.59
N ALA A 123 15.27 17.17 -0.15
CA ALA A 123 15.96 15.91 -0.42
C ALA A 123 15.68 15.48 -1.88
N PRO A 124 16.59 14.80 -2.58
CA PRO A 124 16.34 14.30 -3.92
C PRO A 124 15.56 12.99 -3.92
N SER A 125 15.59 12.21 -2.84
CA SER A 125 14.81 10.98 -2.70
C SER A 125 14.54 10.61 -1.24
N ALA A 126 13.51 9.78 -1.05
CA ALA A 126 13.19 9.12 0.20
C ALA A 126 13.22 7.61 -0.02
N GLY A 127 13.91 6.86 0.84
CA GLY A 127 13.95 5.40 0.80
C GLY A 127 13.66 4.81 2.18
N VAL A 128 13.12 3.60 2.23
CA VAL A 128 12.95 2.86 3.48
C VAL A 128 14.28 2.17 3.86
N LYS A 129 14.60 2.14 5.15
CA LYS A 129 15.72 1.33 5.66
C LYS A 129 15.40 -0.14 5.47
N PHE A 130 16.35 -0.92 4.93
CA PHE A 130 16.17 -2.36 4.72
C PHE A 130 15.76 -3.10 5.99
N ASP A 131 16.42 -2.83 7.13
CA ASP A 131 16.06 -3.48 8.40
C ASP A 131 14.65 -3.12 8.88
N ALA A 132 14.18 -1.91 8.61
CA ALA A 132 12.83 -1.48 8.98
C ALA A 132 11.77 -2.18 8.12
N GLU A 133 12.01 -2.30 6.81
CA GLU A 133 11.18 -3.08 5.91
C GLU A 133 11.15 -4.56 6.33
N LYS A 134 12.33 -5.15 6.54
CA LYS A 134 12.48 -6.55 6.98
C LYS A 134 11.70 -6.83 8.26
N GLN A 135 11.90 -6.01 9.30
CA GLN A 135 11.18 -6.15 10.57
C GLN A 135 9.67 -6.07 10.38
N TYR A 136 9.20 -5.09 9.60
CA TYR A 136 7.78 -4.92 9.32
C TYR A 136 7.20 -6.13 8.59
N VAL A 137 7.89 -6.62 7.56
CA VAL A 137 7.48 -7.77 6.76
C VAL A 137 7.34 -9.04 7.62
N TYR A 138 8.34 -9.36 8.45
CA TYR A 138 8.26 -10.53 9.32
C TYR A 138 7.19 -10.39 10.41
N HIS A 139 6.97 -9.19 10.93
CA HIS A 139 5.89 -8.94 11.87
C HIS A 139 4.50 -9.15 11.24
N VAL A 140 4.33 -8.73 9.98
CA VAL A 140 3.11 -8.99 9.21
C VAL A 140 2.90 -10.50 9.04
N GLN A 141 3.94 -11.26 8.67
CA GLN A 141 3.83 -12.71 8.52
C GLN A 141 3.47 -13.41 9.84
N ASP A 142 4.10 -13.03 10.95
CA ASP A 142 3.77 -13.59 12.27
C ASP A 142 2.31 -13.34 12.67
N GLU A 143 1.79 -12.14 12.40
CA GLU A 143 0.39 -11.82 12.68
C GLU A 143 -0.57 -12.54 11.73
N LEU A 144 -0.21 -12.72 10.46
CA LEU A 144 -1.00 -13.48 9.50
C LEU A 144 -1.09 -14.97 9.86
N ASN A 145 -0.04 -15.55 10.45
CA ASN A 145 -0.06 -16.93 10.95
C ASN A 145 -1.13 -17.17 12.02
N LYS A 146 -1.59 -16.11 12.69
CA LYS A 146 -2.65 -16.15 13.72
C LYS A 146 -4.05 -15.90 13.12
N ARG A 147 -4.19 -15.84 11.80
CA ARG A 147 -5.45 -15.54 11.10
C ARG A 147 -5.95 -16.72 10.29
N VAL A 148 -7.26 -16.80 10.05
CA VAL A 148 -7.90 -17.89 9.28
C VAL A 148 -7.32 -18.12 7.89
N TRP A 149 -6.62 -17.13 7.32
CA TRP A 149 -5.95 -17.28 6.04
C TRP A 149 -4.75 -18.23 6.09
N SER A 150 -4.18 -18.52 7.26
CA SER A 150 -3.05 -19.44 7.44
C SER A 150 -3.45 -20.90 7.65
N VAL A 151 -4.75 -21.21 7.75
CA VAL A 151 -5.26 -22.55 8.09
C VAL A 151 -6.31 -23.00 7.07
N GLY A 152 -6.37 -24.31 6.83
CA GLY A 152 -7.33 -24.92 5.90
C GLY A 152 -6.76 -25.17 4.49
N CYS A 153 -7.65 -25.37 3.52
CA CYS A 153 -7.29 -25.68 2.14
C CYS A 153 -6.58 -24.51 1.42
N LYS A 154 -5.84 -24.84 0.35
CA LYS A 154 -5.08 -23.90 -0.48
C LYS A 154 -5.92 -22.67 -0.83
N SER A 155 -5.51 -21.49 -0.35
CA SER A 155 -6.14 -20.21 -0.67
C SER A 155 -5.26 -19.40 -1.62
N TRP A 156 -5.87 -18.54 -2.46
CA TRP A 156 -5.12 -17.70 -3.41
C TRP A 156 -4.17 -16.70 -2.74
N TYR A 157 -4.33 -16.44 -1.44
CA TYR A 157 -3.47 -15.51 -0.68
C TYR A 157 -2.11 -16.08 -0.33
N ILE A 158 -1.98 -17.41 -0.30
CA ILE A 158 -0.78 -18.11 0.13
C ILE A 158 -0.02 -18.64 -1.08
N LYS A 159 1.29 -18.38 -1.13
CA LYS A 159 2.14 -18.98 -2.15
C LYS A 159 2.37 -20.48 -1.87
N PRO A 160 2.25 -21.36 -2.89
CA PRO A 160 2.35 -22.81 -2.69
C PRO A 160 3.71 -23.31 -2.19
N ASP A 161 4.78 -22.56 -2.47
CA ASP A 161 6.17 -22.92 -2.23
C ASP A 161 6.61 -22.74 -0.78
N ASN A 162 6.22 -21.63 -0.14
CA ASN A 162 6.76 -21.24 1.17
C ASN A 162 5.69 -20.77 2.16
N GLN A 163 4.41 -20.99 1.86
CA GLN A 163 3.27 -20.54 2.67
C GLN A 163 3.23 -19.02 2.93
N TRP A 164 3.93 -18.24 2.11
CA TRP A 164 4.00 -16.79 2.29
C TRP A 164 2.71 -16.12 1.85
N ASN A 165 2.19 -15.24 2.70
CA ASN A 165 1.03 -14.42 2.37
C ASN A 165 1.48 -12.99 2.04
N SER A 166 1.49 -12.64 0.76
CA SER A 166 1.91 -11.32 0.26
C SER A 166 0.78 -10.30 0.13
N MET A 167 -0.47 -10.70 0.41
CA MET A 167 -1.66 -9.93 0.01
C MET A 167 -2.45 -9.38 1.19
N SER A 168 -2.49 -10.12 2.30
CA SER A 168 -3.39 -9.82 3.41
C SER A 168 -2.75 -8.85 4.42
N TYR A 169 -3.55 -7.93 4.93
CA TYR A 169 -3.20 -7.08 6.06
C TYR A 169 -3.86 -7.66 7.33
N PRO A 170 -3.10 -8.05 8.38
CA PRO A 170 -3.65 -8.82 9.49
C PRO A 170 -4.36 -7.99 10.57
N TRP A 171 -4.41 -6.67 10.43
CA TRP A 171 -4.97 -5.77 11.42
C TRP A 171 -6.19 -5.00 10.91
N SER A 172 -6.76 -4.23 11.82
CA SER A 172 -7.96 -3.42 11.63
C SER A 172 -7.74 -2.28 10.63
N GLN A 173 -8.80 -1.84 9.96
CA GLN A 173 -8.75 -0.69 9.06
C GLN A 173 -8.48 0.61 9.84
N ALA A 174 -9.00 0.73 11.06
CA ALA A 174 -8.66 1.85 11.95
C ALA A 174 -7.15 1.89 12.26
N PHE A 175 -6.54 0.73 12.52
CA PHE A 175 -5.12 0.66 12.78
C PHE A 175 -4.30 1.04 11.53
N PHE A 176 -4.71 0.59 10.35
CA PHE A 176 -4.09 0.99 9.08
C PHE A 176 -4.15 2.52 8.87
N TRP A 177 -5.32 3.12 9.11
CA TRP A 177 -5.53 4.56 9.02
C TRP A 177 -4.65 5.32 10.02
N TYR A 178 -4.62 4.89 11.28
CA TYR A 178 -3.78 5.49 12.32
C TYR A 178 -2.31 5.50 11.91
N ARG A 179 -1.77 4.37 11.44
CA ARG A 179 -0.37 4.30 10.98
C ARG A 179 -0.09 5.16 9.75
N SER A 180 -1.11 5.40 8.92
CA SER A 180 -1.00 6.27 7.75
C SER A 180 -0.98 7.76 8.12
N LEU A 181 -1.46 8.14 9.31
CA LEU A 181 -1.37 9.51 9.82
C LEU A 181 -0.04 9.81 10.50
N PHE A 182 0.58 8.79 11.11
CA PHE A 182 1.79 8.94 11.92
C PHE A 182 2.93 8.06 11.40
N PRO A 183 3.66 8.50 10.36
CA PRO A 183 4.81 7.76 9.87
C PRO A 183 5.94 7.67 10.91
N VAL A 184 6.59 6.51 10.99
CA VAL A 184 7.78 6.31 11.81
C VAL A 184 8.98 6.88 11.07
N TRP A 185 9.31 8.15 11.31
CA TRP A 185 10.35 8.87 10.58
C TRP A 185 11.73 8.21 10.64
N ASN A 186 12.04 7.49 11.72
CA ASN A 186 13.31 6.76 11.85
C ASN A 186 13.47 5.62 10.82
N TYR A 187 12.40 5.15 10.18
CA TYR A 187 12.48 4.13 9.14
C TYR A 187 12.87 4.66 7.77
N TRP A 188 12.92 5.99 7.61
CA TRP A 188 13.15 6.64 6.33
C TRP A 188 14.57 7.20 6.24
N VAL A 189 15.17 7.05 5.08
CA VAL A 189 16.45 7.65 4.69
C VAL A 189 16.17 8.70 3.63
N TYR A 190 16.47 9.95 3.94
CA TYR A 190 16.44 11.05 2.99
C TYR A 190 17.86 11.33 2.54
N LYS A 191 18.13 11.20 1.24
CA LYS A 191 19.46 11.56 0.72
C LYS A 191 19.66 13.07 0.85
N ALA A 192 20.85 13.51 1.22
CA ALA A 192 21.16 14.94 1.16
C ALA A 192 21.21 15.37 -0.31
N PRO A 193 20.71 16.57 -0.66
CA PRO A 193 20.97 17.12 -1.98
C PRO A 193 22.48 17.22 -2.18
N ALA A 194 22.96 16.85 -3.38
CA ALA A 194 24.37 16.98 -3.69
C ALA A 194 24.81 18.42 -3.38
N ARG A 195 25.79 18.57 -2.47
CA ARG A 195 26.34 19.88 -2.15
C ARG A 195 26.96 20.40 -3.44
N VAL A 196 26.41 21.46 -4.01
CA VAL A 196 27.07 22.16 -5.12
C VAL A 196 28.42 22.60 -4.57
N GLN A 197 29.49 21.89 -4.95
CA GLN A 197 30.84 22.36 -4.68
C GLN A 197 31.03 23.60 -5.56
N THR A 198 30.74 24.78 -5.03
CA THR A 198 31.21 26.02 -5.64
C THR A 198 32.73 25.89 -5.72
N SER A 199 33.28 25.82 -6.93
CA SER A 199 34.72 25.64 -7.09
C SER A 199 35.46 26.79 -6.39
N ARG A 200 36.58 26.48 -5.71
CA ARG A 200 37.46 27.51 -5.14
C ARG A 200 37.85 28.55 -6.20
N ALA A 201 38.01 28.12 -7.46
CA ALA A 201 38.27 28.98 -8.61
C ALA A 201 37.13 29.98 -8.86
N GLY A 202 35.87 29.53 -8.88
CA GLY A 202 34.72 30.42 -9.07
C GLY A 202 34.55 31.43 -7.93
N ARG A 203 34.81 31.00 -6.70
CA ARG A 203 34.79 31.90 -5.53
C ARG A 203 35.95 32.92 -5.56
N ASN A 204 37.15 32.50 -5.95
CA ASN A 204 38.31 33.39 -6.08
C ASN A 204 38.16 34.34 -7.27
N LEU A 205 37.57 33.90 -8.38
CA LEU A 205 37.24 34.76 -9.53
C LEU A 205 36.17 35.79 -9.16
N LEU A 206 35.14 35.42 -8.40
CA LEU A 206 34.13 36.36 -7.94
C LEU A 206 34.71 37.39 -6.97
N VAL A 207 35.55 36.96 -6.01
CA VAL A 207 36.24 37.86 -5.08
C VAL A 207 37.22 38.77 -5.84
N GLY A 208 37.97 38.23 -6.80
CA GLY A 208 38.87 38.99 -7.66
C GLY A 208 38.12 40.00 -8.52
N PHE A 209 36.99 39.59 -9.12
CA PHE A 209 36.13 40.49 -9.90
C PHE A 209 35.56 41.61 -9.02
N LEU A 210 35.06 41.30 -7.82
CA LEU A 210 34.55 42.30 -6.89
C LEU A 210 35.65 43.27 -6.42
N ALA A 211 36.88 42.78 -6.21
CA ALA A 211 38.04 43.60 -5.86
C ALA A 211 38.50 44.49 -7.03
N VAL A 212 38.50 43.99 -8.26
CA VAL A 212 38.81 44.80 -9.45
C VAL A 212 37.71 45.84 -9.69
N MET A 213 36.44 45.46 -9.51
CA MET A 213 35.32 46.41 -9.61
C MET A 213 35.38 47.50 -8.54
N SER A 214 35.77 47.18 -7.30
CA SER A 214 35.94 48.21 -6.27
C SER A 214 37.09 49.17 -6.58
N ILE A 215 38.21 48.67 -7.12
CA ILE A 215 39.33 49.51 -7.57
C ILE A 215 38.93 50.38 -8.77
N LEU A 216 38.22 49.83 -9.76
CA LEU A 216 37.75 50.58 -10.93
C LEU A 216 36.72 51.66 -10.55
N LEU A 217 35.83 51.36 -9.60
CA LEU A 217 34.90 52.34 -9.04
C LEU A 217 35.64 53.45 -8.26
N SER A 218 36.71 53.09 -7.54
CA SER A 218 37.58 54.04 -6.85
C SER A 218 38.39 54.93 -7.79
N GLN A 219 38.89 54.40 -8.92
CA GLN A 219 39.70 55.15 -9.89
C GLN A 219 38.86 56.08 -10.78
N LYS A 220 37.60 55.73 -11.05
CA LYS A 220 36.68 56.59 -11.81
C LYS A 220 36.09 57.74 -10.98
N GLY A 221 36.52 57.95 -9.74
CA GLY A 221 36.02 59.02 -8.88
C GLY A 221 34.52 58.89 -8.56
N ILE A 222 33.94 57.70 -8.75
CA ILE A 222 32.55 57.44 -8.40
C ILE A 222 32.52 57.09 -6.93
N THR A 223 32.55 58.11 -6.07
CA THR A 223 32.06 57.97 -4.69
C THR A 223 30.56 57.69 -4.77
N ILE A 224 30.19 56.42 -4.93
CA ILE A 224 28.82 55.99 -4.69
C ILE A 224 28.64 56.11 -3.18
N GLY A 225 28.08 57.23 -2.73
CA GLY A 225 27.77 57.44 -1.33
C GLY A 225 26.90 56.28 -0.85
N LEU A 226 27.31 55.61 0.23
CA LEU A 226 26.56 54.52 0.85
C LEU A 226 25.07 54.87 1.04
N ARG A 227 24.76 56.17 1.22
CA ARG A 227 23.41 56.73 1.30
C ARG A 227 22.56 56.54 0.03
N GLU A 228 23.11 56.76 -1.16
CA GLU A 228 22.39 56.62 -2.44
C GLU A 228 22.11 55.16 -2.79
N LEU A 229 23.07 54.28 -2.49
CA LEU A 229 22.90 52.83 -2.65
C LEU A 229 21.84 52.30 -1.70
N GLN A 230 21.81 52.79 -0.45
CA GLN A 230 20.81 52.43 0.54
C GLN A 230 19.40 52.91 0.14
N GLU A 231 19.24 54.11 -0.40
CA GLU A 231 17.95 54.60 -0.92
C GLU A 231 17.45 53.79 -2.13
N LYS A 232 18.32 53.49 -3.10
CA LYS A 232 17.95 52.69 -4.27
C LYS A 232 17.63 51.24 -3.91
N PHE A 233 18.36 50.64 -2.95
CA PHE A 233 18.04 49.30 -2.44
C PHE A 233 16.70 49.27 -1.70
N THR A 234 16.38 50.33 -0.95
CA THR A 234 15.11 50.42 -0.20
C THR A 234 13.91 50.63 -1.14
N GLN A 235 14.09 51.30 -2.29
CA GLN A 235 13.05 51.40 -3.33
C GLN A 235 12.82 50.08 -4.09
N LEU A 236 13.88 49.29 -4.34
CA LEU A 236 13.78 48.00 -5.03
C LEU A 236 13.04 46.91 -4.24
N TRP A 237 12.85 47.08 -2.93
CA TRP A 237 12.17 46.14 -2.03
C TRP A 237 10.74 46.57 -1.61
N ARG A 238 10.15 47.55 -2.31
CA ARG A 238 8.77 48.03 -2.05
C ARG A 238 7.69 47.47 -3.00
N PHE A 239 7.95 46.32 -3.63
CA PHE A 239 6.92 45.50 -4.28
C PHE A 239 6.97 44.06 -3.76
#